data_AF-A0A7R6SRB0-F1
#
_entry.id   AF-A0A7R6SRB0-F1
#
_cell.length_a   1.000
_cell.length_b   1.000
_cell.length_c   1.000
_cell.angle_alpha   90.00
_cell.angle_beta   90.00
_cell.angle_gamma   90.00
#
_symmetry.space_group_name_H-M   'P 1'
#
loop_
_entity.id
_entity.type
_entity.pdbx_description
1 polymer ?
#
loop_
_entity_poly.entity_id
_entity_poly.type
_entity_poly.pdbx_seq_one_letter_code
_entity_poly.pdbx_strand_id
1 'polypeptide(L)' 'MNDFTLDELNILVAVFDKAGIAEDGSAEAEMFSRIKAAQSERTELESMDFDDCLGGACKL' A
#
# COMPACT_ATOMS: atom_id res chain seq x y z
N MET A 1 -13.40 8.54 -1.72
CA MET A 1 -12.10 8.73 -1.04
C MET A 1 -11.10 8.80 -2.16
N ASN A 2 -10.27 9.85 -2.26
CA ASN A 2 -9.31 9.94 -3.37
C ASN A 2 -8.39 8.71 -3.31
N ASP A 3 -8.29 8.01 -4.43
CA ASP A 3 -7.35 6.91 -4.58
C ASP A 3 -5.94 7.49 -4.63
N PHE A 4 -5.13 7.19 -3.62
CA PHE A 4 -3.71 7.49 -3.63
C PHE A 4 -2.97 6.47 -4.50
N THR A 5 -1.98 6.95 -5.25
CA THR A 5 -0.99 6.10 -5.92
C THR A 5 -0.04 5.46 -4.89
N LEU A 6 0.66 4.39 -5.26
CA LEU A 6 1.63 3.74 -4.36
C LEU A 6 2.77 4.69 -3.97
N ASP A 7 3.21 5.56 -4.88
CA ASP A 7 4.24 6.56 -4.60
C ASP A 7 3.78 7.56 -3.52
N GLU A 8 2.55 8.08 -3.64
CA GLU A 8 1.96 8.96 -2.65
C GLU A 8 1.80 8.26 -1.29
N LEU A 9 1.37 6.99 -1.29
CA LEU A 9 1.27 6.18 -0.07
C LEU A 9 2.64 5.96 0.59
N ASN A 10 3.68 5.69 -0.18
CA ASN A 10 5.06 5.56 0.31
C ASN A 10 5.57 6.87 0.93
N ILE A 11 5.28 8.01 0.30
CA ILE A 11 5.62 9.34 0.85
C ILE A 11 4.92 9.55 2.19
N LEU A 12 3.62 9.25 2.26
CA LEU A 12 2.85 9.38 3.50
C LEU A 12 3.41 8.47 4.59
N VAL A 13 3.67 7.19 4.32
CA VAL A 13 4.29 6.27 5.29
C VAL A 13 5.60 6.85 5.82
N ALA A 14 6.47 7.33 4.94
CA ALA A 14 7.75 7.93 5.33
C ALA A 14 7.59 9.20 6.19
N VAL A 15 6.53 9.98 6.01
CA VAL A 15 6.22 11.15 6.85
C VAL A 15 5.84 10.70 8.26
N PHE A 16 4.95 9.71 8.39
CA PHE A 16 4.54 9.18 9.69
C PHE A 16 5.69 8.50 10.44
N ASP A 17 6.55 7.73 9.74
CA ASP A 17 7.75 7.14 10.34
C ASP A 17 8.72 8.22 10.86
N LYS A 18 8.93 9.29 10.08
CA LYS A 18 9.78 10.43 10.52
C LYS A 18 9.19 11.20 11.70
N ALA A 19 7.86 11.26 11.78
CA ALA A 19 7.17 11.91 12.89
C ALA A 19 7.30 11.12 14.21
N GLY A 20 7.70 9.83 14.15
CA GLY A 20 7.90 9.01 15.33
C GLY A 20 6.60 8.75 16.11
N ILE A 21 5.50 8.53 15.37
CA ILE A 21 4.17 8.31 15.95
C ILE A 21 4.20 7.07 16.86
N ALA A 22 3.75 7.24 18.10
CA ALA A 22 3.62 6.14 19.05
C ALA A 22 2.43 5.25 18.67
N GLU A 23 2.56 3.94 18.88
CA GLU A 23 1.46 2.97 18.70
C GLU A 23 0.55 2.95 19.93
N ASP A 24 -0.01 4.11 20.29
CA ASP A 24 -0.77 4.34 21.52
C ASP A 24 -2.28 4.46 21.31
N GLY A 25 -2.75 4.23 20.08
CA GLY A 25 -4.17 4.37 19.72
C GLY A 25 -4.62 5.83 19.57
N SER A 26 -3.69 6.77 19.46
CA SER A 26 -3.98 8.13 18.99
C SER A 26 -4.57 8.14 17.58
N ALA A 27 -5.26 9.24 17.23
CA ALA A 27 -5.85 9.39 15.90
C ALA A 27 -4.79 9.29 14.79
N GLU A 28 -3.57 9.75 15.05
CA GLU A 28 -2.43 9.64 14.16
C GLU A 28 -1.95 8.18 14.00
N ALA A 29 -1.93 7.40 15.08
CA ALA A 29 -1.61 5.97 15.04
C ALA A 29 -2.66 5.16 14.25
N GLU A 30 -3.95 5.48 14.44
CA GLU A 30 -5.04 4.90 13.66
C GLU A 30 -4.94 5.26 12.18
N MET A 31 -4.66 6.53 11.87
CA MET A 31 -4.47 6.99 10.50
C MET A 31 -3.26 6.31 9.84
N PHE A 32 -2.14 6.19 10.55
CA PHE A 32 -0.95 5.53 10.04
C PHE A 32 -1.21 4.06 9.70
N SER A 33 -1.95 3.36 10.58
CA SER A 33 -2.36 1.97 10.36
C SER A 33 -3.19 1.81 9.08
N ARG A 34 -4.11 2.75 8.82
CA ARG A 34 -4.93 2.75 7.60
C ARG A 34 -4.11 3.02 6.34
N ILE A 35 -3.14 3.93 6.41
CA ILE A 35 -2.23 4.23 5.28
C ILE A 35 -1.36 3.02 4.96
N LYS A 36 -0.81 2.34 5.98
CA LYS A 36 -0.03 1.10 5.80
C LYS A 36 -0.86 -0.02 5.16
N ALA A 37 -2.12 -0.18 5.56
CA ALA A 37 -3.02 -1.15 4.93
C ALA A 37 -3.21 -0.85 3.45
N ALA A 38 -3.57 0.40 3.10
CA ALA A 38 -3.77 0.82 1.72
C ALA A 38 -2.49 0.70 0.87
N GLN A 39 -1.32 1.00 1.45
CA GLN A 39 -0.01 0.85 0.80
C GLN A 39 0.29 -0.62 0.51
N SER A 40 0.03 -1.52 1.46
CA SER A 40 0.17 -2.96 1.26
C SER A 40 -0.75 -3.46 0.15
N GLU A 41 -2.04 -3.12 0.19
CA GLU A 41 -3.00 -3.52 -0.84
C GLU A 41 -2.58 -3.06 -2.24
N ARG A 42 -2.11 -1.81 -2.38
CA ARG A 42 -1.59 -1.27 -3.65
C ARG A 42 -0.31 -1.96 -4.09
N THR A 43 0.61 -2.23 -3.17
CA THR A 43 1.87 -2.94 -3.46
C THR A 43 1.58 -4.34 -4.01
N GLU A 44 0.65 -5.06 -3.40
CA GLU A 44 0.22 -6.38 -3.87
C GLU A 44 -0.38 -6.28 -5.27
N LEU A 45 -1.26 -5.31 -5.52
CA LEU A 45 -1.89 -5.11 -6.84
C LEU A 45 -0.89 -4.73 -7.94
N GLU A 46 0.14 -3.94 -7.64
CA GLU A 46 1.19 -3.59 -8.61
C GLU A 46 2.25 -4.69 -8.76
N SER A 47 2.41 -5.53 -7.74
CA SER A 47 3.28 -6.72 -7.78
C SER A 47 2.58 -7.95 -8.37
N MET A 48 1.27 -7.89 -8.62
CA MET A 48 0.58 -8.87 -9.45
C MET A 48 1.07 -8.73 -10.89
N ASP A 49 2.14 -9.46 -11.21
CA ASP A 49 2.60 -9.68 -12.57
C ASP A 49 1.45 -10.26 -13.41
N PHE A 50 0.92 -9.45 -14.34
CA PHE A 50 -0.01 -9.91 -15.38
C PHE A 50 0.63 -10.94 -16.32
N ASP A 51 1.92 -11.23 -16.18
CA ASP A 51 2.65 -12.26 -16.92
C ASP A 51 2.17 -13.69 -16.57
N ASP A 52 1.65 -13.91 -15.36
CA ASP A 52 1.09 -15.22 -14.96
C ASP A 52 -0.30 -15.50 -15.59
N CYS A 53 -0.89 -14.51 -16.28
CA CYS A 53 -2.12 -14.67 -17.07
C CYS A 53 -1.82 -14.81 -18.59
N LEU A 54 -0.62 -14.44 -19.05
CA LEU A 54 -0.20 -14.58 -20.46
C LEU A 54 0.76 -15.77 -20.68
N GLY A 55 1.28 -16.37 -19.60
CA GLY A 55 2.11 -17.57 -19.58
C GLY A 55 1.34 -18.90 -19.73
N GLY A 56 0.66 -19.11 -20.86
CA GLY A 56 0.60 -20.48 -21.44
C GLY A 56 -0.65 -21.35 -21.25
N ALA A 57 -1.85 -20.80 -21.00
CA ALA A 57 -3.10 -21.56 -21.17
C ALA A 57 -3.80 -21.31 -22.52
N CYS A 58 -3.11 -20.74 -23.51
CA CYS A 58 -3.49 -20.92 -24.92
C CYS A 58 -2.87 -22.22 -25.43
N LYS A 59 -3.43 -23.35 -24.99
CA LYS A 59 -3.12 -24.67 -25.55
C LYS A 59 -4.31 -25.61 -25.44
N LEU A 60 -5.33 -25.35 -26.28
CA LEU A 60 -6.08 -26.28 -27.14
C LEU A 60 -7.38 -25.62 -27.60
#